data_AF-A0AAD7GD80-F1
#
_entry.id   AF-A0AAD7GD80-F1
#
_cell.length_a   1.000
_cell.length_b   1.000
_cell.length_c   1.000
_cell.angle_alpha   90.00
_cell.angle_beta   90.00
_cell.angle_gamma   90.00
#
_symmetry.space_group_name_H-M   'P 1'
#
loop_
_entity.id
_entity.type
_entity.pdbx_description
1 polymer ?
#
loop_
_entity_poly.entity_id
_entity_poly.type
_entity_poly.pdbx_seq_one_letter_code
_entity_poly.pdbx_strand_id
1 'polypeptide(L)'
;MNTFFPGARSANRALFRACKRLIYTQTVPACCTPKSERVRTHIVVDRSRDAGRSSGARDCTPRSSVNMLLTGTRADLGADGAFRAGSRLLSTAATQRVRTRIVVDRDSDEPSLPREMPIIRNWLDDDDKVHTVRRLTTLSAAHLQPSDFMNLTYQRNPSISFVPHTLSFPIRFCKKDLQYQPFPEGTHGFLYYYTPPAHLPPTAGGVRFRITPSIRPATFADGADLLIEGLPWEVSLRTIASAIGRKVVLRDQLLAEDLVSPADLEQCRAAMPNKKRFDSKLALYTLHQPFPVSFAQSLHMWVVSVGVGAARTLPWTYAYMFADNRRQFRPLVRPYAGAALAQFELSALPEHSGTATVVMRIVKMLAPPTCVLPGYDGYLPAPAEGTLILRPMGKGRGVRLQPWFCDTDGPSDSAAALRLLVENSRVLASRG
;
A
#
# COMPACT_ATOMS: atom_id res chain seq x y z
N MET A 1 25.60 9.99 71.59
CA MET A 1 24.22 10.09 72.11
C MET A 1 23.47 8.85 71.66
N ASN A 2 22.83 8.21 72.63
CA ASN A 2 22.29 6.85 72.68
C ASN A 2 21.15 6.60 71.67
N THR A 3 21.22 5.47 70.92
CA THR A 3 20.37 4.25 71.03
C THR A 3 19.00 4.33 70.31
N PHE A 4 18.35 3.31 69.73
CA PHE A 4 18.32 1.84 69.88
C PHE A 4 17.69 1.22 68.59
N PHE A 5 18.22 0.10 68.08
CA PHE A 5 17.56 -0.91 67.18
C PHE A 5 16.67 -1.86 68.03
N PRO A 6 16.06 -3.02 67.61
CA PRO A 6 15.98 -3.78 66.33
C PRO A 6 14.53 -4.32 66.03
N GLY A 7 14.19 -5.20 65.07
CA GLY A 7 14.93 -6.17 64.24
C GLY A 7 14.06 -6.65 63.03
N ALA A 8 14.65 -7.12 61.92
CA ALA A 8 15.38 -8.39 61.70
C ALA A 8 14.44 -9.61 61.77
N ARG A 9 14.21 -10.38 60.70
CA ARG A 9 15.05 -11.48 60.14
C ARG A 9 14.29 -12.07 58.93
N SER A 10 14.83 -12.73 57.90
CA SER A 10 16.15 -13.30 57.57
C SER A 10 16.11 -13.69 56.07
N ALA A 11 17.14 -13.39 55.26
CA ALA A 11 18.27 -14.27 54.83
C ALA A 11 17.88 -15.30 53.73
N ASN A 12 18.66 -15.67 52.72
CA ASN A 12 20.10 -15.68 52.45
C ASN A 12 20.29 -15.75 50.90
N ARG A 13 21.13 -14.92 50.26
CA ARG A 13 22.54 -15.19 49.83
C ARG A 13 22.77 -16.34 48.83
N ALA A 14 23.23 -16.01 47.62
CA ALA A 14 24.43 -16.54 46.92
C ALA A 14 24.47 -16.00 45.46
N LEU A 15 25.35 -15.06 45.10
CA LEU A 15 26.68 -15.22 44.48
C LEU A 15 26.64 -15.78 43.03
N PHE A 16 26.82 -14.95 41.99
CA PHE A 16 28.09 -14.61 41.29
C PHE A 16 28.75 -15.74 40.46
N ARG A 17 28.71 -15.54 39.13
CA ARG A 17 29.67 -15.90 38.05
C ARG A 17 30.41 -17.25 38.07
N ALA A 18 30.30 -18.01 36.96
CA ALA A 18 31.47 -18.56 36.21
C ALA A 18 31.11 -19.38 34.94
N CYS A 19 31.66 -18.92 33.80
CA CYS A 19 32.45 -19.67 32.77
C CYS A 19 31.81 -20.84 31.97
N LYS A 20 31.71 -20.78 30.62
CA LYS A 20 32.70 -20.88 29.51
C LYS A 20 33.02 -22.32 29.02
N ARG A 21 32.77 -22.55 27.71
CA ARG A 21 33.32 -23.58 26.76
C ARG A 21 32.73 -25.00 26.89
N LEU A 22 32.42 -25.78 25.82
CA LEU A 22 33.14 -26.09 24.58
C LEU A 22 32.24 -26.36 23.32
N ILE A 23 32.64 -25.79 22.18
CA ILE A 23 33.02 -26.33 20.84
C ILE A 23 32.46 -27.69 20.29
N TYR A 24 31.95 -27.61 19.03
CA TYR A 24 31.78 -28.58 17.89
C TYR A 24 31.05 -29.92 18.14
N THR A 25 30.05 -30.34 17.34
CA THR A 25 30.17 -30.76 15.92
C THR A 25 28.84 -30.70 15.15
N GLN A 26 28.95 -30.69 13.81
CA GLN A 26 27.89 -30.77 12.80
C GLN A 26 26.98 -32.01 12.94
N THR A 27 25.69 -31.85 12.62
CA THR A 27 24.90 -32.84 11.85
C THR A 27 23.56 -32.24 11.40
N VAL A 28 23.24 -32.46 10.13
CA VAL A 28 21.95 -32.16 9.47
C VAL A 28 20.84 -33.04 10.08
N PRO A 29 19.57 -32.59 10.12
CA PRO A 29 18.58 -33.39 9.41
C PRO A 29 17.53 -32.59 8.63
N ALA A 30 17.09 -33.25 7.57
CA ALA A 30 16.08 -32.86 6.62
C ALA A 30 14.64 -33.05 7.13
N CYS A 31 13.75 -32.44 6.36
CA CYS A 31 12.39 -32.87 6.03
C CYS A 31 11.26 -32.82 7.08
N CYS A 32 10.28 -31.97 6.72
CA CYS A 32 8.85 -32.26 6.66
C CYS A 32 8.10 -32.60 7.95
N THR A 33 7.30 -31.62 8.42
CA THR A 33 6.03 -31.89 9.12
C THR A 33 4.89 -31.07 8.49
N PRO A 34 3.64 -31.57 8.56
CA PRO A 34 2.58 -31.24 7.61
C PRO A 34 1.78 -29.99 8.00
N LYS A 35 1.27 -29.31 6.97
CA LYS A 35 0.32 -28.20 7.09
C LYS A 35 -0.99 -28.69 7.68
N SER A 36 -1.47 -27.99 8.70
CA SER A 36 -2.81 -28.13 9.25
C SER A 36 -3.87 -27.70 8.23
N GLU A 37 -4.73 -28.65 7.88
CA GLU A 37 -5.85 -28.48 6.97
C GLU A 37 -7.03 -27.85 7.72
N ARG A 38 -7.48 -26.67 7.27
CA ARG A 38 -8.71 -26.05 7.78
C ARG A 38 -9.91 -26.71 7.09
N VAL A 39 -10.65 -27.49 7.86
CA VAL A 39 -11.97 -28.01 7.47
C VAL A 39 -12.93 -26.85 7.20
N ARG A 40 -13.45 -26.77 5.97
CA ARG A 40 -14.65 -25.98 5.64
C ARG A 40 -15.81 -26.95 5.45
N THR A 41 -16.78 -26.87 6.35
CA THR A 41 -18.04 -27.60 6.26
C THR A 41 -18.90 -26.95 5.16
N HIS A 42 -19.21 -27.69 4.10
CA HIS A 42 -20.26 -27.33 3.15
C HIS A 42 -21.51 -28.15 3.48
N ILE A 43 -22.58 -27.47 3.88
CA ILE A 43 -23.91 -28.06 4.00
C ILE A 43 -24.55 -28.00 2.61
N VAL A 44 -24.78 -29.17 2.01
CA VAL A 44 -25.60 -29.31 0.80
C VAL A 44 -26.96 -29.83 1.24
N VAL A 45 -28.01 -29.05 1.01
CA VAL A 45 -29.40 -29.50 1.13
C VAL A 45 -29.81 -29.99 -0.24
N ASP A 46 -29.99 -31.30 -0.38
CA ASP A 46 -30.55 -31.92 -1.58
C ASP A 46 -32.08 -31.94 -1.47
N ARG A 47 -32.77 -31.59 -2.56
CA ARG A 47 -34.21 -31.78 -2.72
C ARG A 47 -34.42 -32.55 -4.01
N SER A 48 -34.77 -33.81 -3.85
CA SER A 48 -35.14 -34.71 -4.93
C SER A 48 -36.49 -34.34 -5.55
N ARG A 49 -36.55 -34.67 -6.84
CA ARG A 49 -37.63 -34.65 -7.83
C ARG A 49 -38.99 -35.12 -7.31
N ASP A 50 -40.05 -34.60 -7.96
CA ASP A 50 -41.06 -35.48 -8.53
C ASP A 50 -41.72 -34.92 -9.81
N ALA A 51 -42.20 -35.86 -10.62
CA ALA A 51 -42.52 -35.77 -12.03
C ALA A 51 -43.93 -35.24 -12.35
N GLY A 52 -44.17 -34.83 -13.61
CA GLY A 52 -45.52 -34.67 -14.16
C GLY A 52 -45.57 -34.00 -15.53
N ARG A 53 -46.03 -34.75 -16.54
CA ARG A 53 -46.12 -34.40 -17.96
C ARG A 53 -47.27 -33.43 -18.29
N SER A 54 -47.10 -32.73 -19.44
CA SER A 54 -48.01 -32.70 -20.62
C SER A 54 -48.47 -31.32 -21.14
N SER A 55 -48.11 -31.09 -22.42
CA SER A 55 -48.84 -30.48 -23.55
C SER A 55 -49.55 -29.11 -23.45
N GLY A 56 -49.29 -28.26 -24.46
CA GLY A 56 -50.38 -27.58 -25.17
C GLY A 56 -50.31 -26.05 -25.32
N ALA A 57 -49.67 -25.60 -26.40
CA ALA A 57 -49.96 -24.48 -27.32
C ALA A 57 -50.86 -23.24 -26.95
N ARG A 58 -50.43 -22.11 -27.55
CA ARG A 58 -51.15 -20.91 -28.07
C ARG A 58 -51.25 -19.64 -27.19
N ASP A 59 -50.60 -18.60 -27.74
CA ASP A 59 -51.06 -17.24 -28.09
C ASP A 59 -51.86 -16.33 -27.12
N CYS A 60 -51.62 -15.04 -27.36
CA CYS A 60 -52.40 -13.83 -27.02
C CYS A 60 -52.08 -13.08 -25.71
N THR A 61 -51.42 -11.93 -25.87
CA THR A 61 -51.68 -10.66 -25.12
C THR A 61 -53.19 -10.27 -25.22
N PRO A 62 -53.78 -9.32 -24.43
CA PRO A 62 -53.15 -8.12 -23.85
C PRO A 62 -53.79 -7.55 -22.53
N ARG A 63 -53.30 -6.36 -22.12
CA ARG A 63 -53.99 -5.29 -21.31
C ARG A 63 -54.36 -5.64 -19.86
N SER A 64 -54.53 -4.74 -18.90
CA SER A 64 -54.21 -3.33 -18.60
C SER A 64 -54.86 -3.05 -17.23
N SER A 65 -54.47 -1.97 -16.55
CA SER A 65 -55.26 -1.24 -15.54
C SER A 65 -55.22 -1.78 -14.10
N VAL A 66 -54.62 -1.08 -13.13
CA VAL A 66 -55.09 0.14 -12.40
C VAL A 66 -56.13 -0.19 -11.32
N ASN A 67 -55.76 0.00 -10.04
CA ASN A 67 -56.43 0.85 -9.02
C ASN A 67 -55.95 0.54 -7.58
N MET A 68 -55.48 1.58 -6.87
CA MET A 68 -56.11 2.25 -5.70
C MET A 68 -56.00 1.46 -4.39
N LEU A 69 -55.27 1.98 -3.39
CA LEU A 69 -55.67 2.98 -2.38
C LEU A 69 -56.64 2.42 -1.33
N LEU A 70 -56.21 2.50 -0.06
CA LEU A 70 -56.95 2.89 1.17
C LEU A 70 -56.19 2.34 2.39
N THR A 71 -55.54 3.20 3.20
CA THR A 71 -56.01 3.73 4.52
C THR A 71 -56.32 2.63 5.53
N GLY A 72 -55.90 2.67 6.79
CA GLY A 72 -55.25 3.70 7.59
C GLY A 72 -55.23 3.28 9.07
N THR A 73 -54.75 4.20 9.92
CA THR A 73 -54.97 4.35 11.39
C THR A 73 -54.47 3.23 12.32
N ARG A 74 -53.42 3.44 13.14
CA ARG A 74 -53.26 4.34 14.32
C ARG A 74 -53.97 3.79 15.57
N ALA A 75 -53.19 3.41 16.59
CA ALA A 75 -53.36 3.87 17.97
C ALA A 75 -52.24 3.33 18.89
N ASP A 76 -51.86 4.22 19.80
CA ASP A 76 -50.75 4.26 20.75
C ASP A 76 -50.89 3.36 22.00
N LEU A 77 -49.86 3.49 22.85
CA LEU A 77 -49.78 3.27 24.31
C LEU A 77 -49.39 1.83 24.74
N GLY A 78 -48.41 1.61 25.61
CA GLY A 78 -47.54 2.50 26.39
C GLY A 78 -46.70 1.68 27.39
N ALA A 79 -45.68 2.36 27.91
CA ALA A 79 -45.05 2.22 29.23
C ALA A 79 -44.36 0.91 29.67
N ASP A 80 -43.05 1.06 29.87
CA ASP A 80 -42.27 0.79 31.09
C ASP A 80 -42.14 -0.62 31.68
N GLY A 81 -40.88 -0.99 31.96
CA GLY A 81 -40.57 -2.02 32.94
C GLY A 81 -39.24 -2.74 32.72
N ALA A 82 -38.12 -2.08 33.05
CA ALA A 82 -36.84 -2.76 33.26
C ALA A 82 -36.79 -3.34 34.68
N PHE A 83 -36.36 -4.59 34.89
CA PHE A 83 -35.50 -4.96 36.03
C PHE A 83 -34.83 -6.34 35.86
N ARG A 84 -33.71 -6.48 36.54
CA ARG A 84 -32.59 -7.42 36.37
C ARG A 84 -32.73 -8.77 37.10
N ALA A 85 -32.03 -9.76 36.52
CA ALA A 85 -31.12 -10.75 37.14
C ALA A 85 -31.59 -11.75 38.22
N GLY A 86 -31.20 -13.03 38.02
CA GLY A 86 -30.80 -13.90 39.13
C GLY A 86 -31.13 -15.41 39.04
N SER A 87 -30.20 -16.18 38.46
CA SER A 87 -29.60 -17.41 39.04
C SER A 87 -30.40 -18.71 39.33
N ARG A 88 -29.85 -19.80 38.74
CA ARG A 88 -29.57 -21.18 39.25
C ARG A 88 -30.51 -22.38 38.95
N LEU A 89 -29.91 -23.30 38.17
CA LEU A 89 -29.75 -24.77 38.33
C LEU A 89 -30.98 -25.69 38.51
N LEU A 90 -31.11 -26.69 37.62
CA LEU A 90 -30.79 -28.11 37.89
C LEU A 90 -30.89 -29.01 36.63
N SER A 91 -29.80 -29.74 36.36
CA SER A 91 -29.67 -31.16 35.97
C SER A 91 -30.79 -31.90 35.19
N THR A 92 -30.43 -32.52 34.06
CA THR A 92 -30.37 -34.00 33.91
C THR A 92 -29.65 -34.42 32.62
N ALA A 93 -28.98 -35.57 32.68
CA ALA A 93 -28.07 -36.14 31.69
C ALA A 93 -28.76 -37.16 30.77
N ALA A 94 -28.27 -37.30 29.54
CA ALA A 94 -28.33 -38.55 28.77
C ALA A 94 -27.19 -38.59 27.74
N THR A 95 -26.29 -39.54 27.93
CA THR A 95 -25.12 -39.82 27.07
C THR A 95 -25.49 -40.93 26.09
N GLN A 96 -25.28 -40.75 24.79
CA GLN A 96 -25.33 -41.87 23.85
C GLN A 96 -24.15 -41.82 22.88
N ARG A 97 -23.25 -42.79 23.05
CA ARG A 97 -22.12 -43.09 22.16
C ARG A 97 -22.63 -43.88 20.96
N VAL A 98 -22.26 -43.47 19.75
CA VAL A 98 -22.36 -44.30 18.55
C VAL A 98 -20.96 -44.52 17.99
N ARG A 99 -20.59 -45.80 17.87
CA ARG A 99 -19.35 -46.30 17.24
C ARG A 99 -19.54 -46.29 15.73
N THR A 100 -18.60 -45.70 14.98
CA THR A 100 -18.52 -45.89 13.53
C THR A 100 -17.41 -46.90 13.23
N ARG A 101 -17.80 -47.98 12.54
CA ARG A 101 -16.94 -49.09 12.12
C ARG A 101 -16.39 -48.74 10.73
N ILE A 102 -15.07 -48.77 10.56
CA ILE A 102 -14.43 -48.60 9.25
C ILE A 102 -14.49 -49.95 8.54
N VAL A 103 -15.16 -49.99 7.38
CA VAL A 103 -15.07 -51.08 6.41
C VAL A 103 -14.30 -50.52 5.23
N VAL A 104 -13.16 -51.14 4.91
CA VAL A 104 -12.38 -50.84 3.71
C VAL A 104 -12.90 -51.79 2.64
N ASP A 105 -13.53 -51.23 1.61
CA ASP A 105 -13.78 -51.96 0.37
C ASP A 105 -12.81 -51.45 -0.70
N ARG A 106 -12.11 -52.40 -1.32
CA ARG A 106 -11.22 -52.17 -2.44
C ARG A 106 -12.02 -52.53 -3.68
N ASP A 107 -12.41 -51.54 -4.47
CA ASP A 107 -12.57 -51.75 -5.90
C ASP A 107 -12.12 -50.53 -6.68
N SER A 108 -11.32 -50.86 -7.68
CA SER A 108 -10.67 -50.04 -8.68
C SER A 108 -11.67 -49.52 -9.70
N ASP A 109 -11.67 -48.21 -9.92
CA ASP A 109 -11.92 -47.59 -11.22
C ASP A 109 -11.39 -46.14 -11.21
N GLU A 110 -10.40 -45.90 -12.07
CA GLU A 110 -9.66 -44.66 -12.21
C GLU A 110 -10.45 -43.65 -13.08
N PRO A 111 -10.84 -42.46 -12.59
CA PRO A 111 -11.40 -41.43 -13.44
C PRO A 111 -10.28 -40.54 -13.98
N SER A 112 -10.11 -40.59 -15.30
CA SER A 112 -9.27 -39.74 -16.14
C SER A 112 -9.14 -38.28 -15.65
N LEU A 113 -7.90 -37.85 -15.41
CA LEU A 113 -7.51 -36.47 -15.11
C LEU A 113 -7.92 -35.50 -16.24
N PRO A 114 -8.45 -34.30 -15.93
CA PRO A 114 -8.66 -33.28 -16.94
C PRO A 114 -7.33 -32.71 -17.43
N ARG A 115 -7.27 -32.51 -18.75
CA ARG A 115 -6.18 -31.95 -19.54
C ARG A 115 -5.54 -30.71 -18.89
N GLU A 116 -4.22 -30.75 -18.88
CA GLU A 116 -3.22 -29.72 -18.57
C GLU A 116 -3.75 -28.27 -18.46
N MET A 117 -3.61 -27.69 -17.27
CA MET A 117 -3.63 -26.22 -17.08
C MET A 117 -2.21 -25.66 -17.30
N PRO A 118 -1.97 -24.81 -18.31
CA PRO A 118 -0.65 -24.24 -18.56
C PRO A 118 -0.47 -22.94 -17.77
N ILE A 119 -0.30 -23.01 -16.44
CA ILE A 119 -0.08 -21.78 -15.62
C ILE A 119 1.13 -21.88 -14.66
N ILE A 120 1.86 -23.01 -14.59
CA ILE A 120 3.00 -23.14 -13.67
C ILE A 120 4.28 -23.63 -14.36
N ARG A 121 4.65 -23.01 -15.50
CA ARG A 121 6.00 -23.20 -16.08
C ARG A 121 6.82 -21.91 -16.23
N ASN A 122 6.19 -20.74 -16.36
CA ASN A 122 6.94 -19.49 -16.63
C ASN A 122 7.57 -18.79 -15.41
N TRP A 123 7.79 -19.49 -14.28
CA TRP A 123 8.49 -18.90 -13.12
C TRP A 123 9.92 -19.44 -12.92
N LEU A 124 10.35 -20.39 -13.75
CA LEU A 124 11.67 -21.03 -13.65
C LEU A 124 12.54 -20.87 -14.91
N ASP A 125 12.05 -20.20 -15.97
CA ASP A 125 12.77 -20.07 -17.25
C ASP A 125 13.61 -18.77 -17.40
N ASP A 126 13.91 -18.05 -16.31
CA ASP A 126 14.77 -16.85 -16.34
C ASP A 126 16.13 -17.07 -15.63
N ASP A 127 16.46 -18.32 -15.29
CA ASP A 127 17.69 -18.69 -14.56
C ASP A 127 18.94 -18.86 -15.46
N ASP A 128 18.80 -18.77 -16.80
CA ASP A 128 19.91 -19.00 -17.74
C ASP A 128 20.47 -17.74 -18.45
N LYS A 129 20.03 -16.54 -18.05
CA LYS A 129 20.80 -15.32 -18.33
C LYS A 129 21.73 -15.10 -17.16
N VAL A 130 23.05 -15.07 -17.41
CA VAL A 130 24.06 -14.68 -16.41
C VAL A 130 23.60 -13.40 -15.72
N HIS A 131 22.99 -13.53 -14.55
CA HIS A 131 22.57 -12.40 -13.73
C HIS A 131 23.86 -11.78 -13.21
N THR A 132 24.38 -10.77 -13.91
CA THR A 132 25.58 -10.06 -13.48
C THR A 132 25.26 -9.34 -12.16
N VAL A 133 25.66 -9.95 -11.05
CA VAL A 133 25.58 -9.32 -9.74
C VAL A 133 26.69 -8.27 -9.69
N ARG A 134 26.31 -7.01 -9.65
CA ARG A 134 27.25 -5.91 -9.48
C ARG A 134 27.60 -5.75 -8.00
N ARG A 135 28.89 -5.72 -7.70
CA ARG A 135 29.38 -5.51 -6.33
C ARG A 135 29.69 -4.03 -6.14
N LEU A 136 29.04 -3.42 -5.17
CA LEU A 136 29.19 -2.02 -4.77
C LEU A 136 29.97 -1.95 -3.45
N THR A 137 30.62 -0.83 -3.23
CA THR A 137 31.44 -0.55 -2.05
C THR A 137 30.77 0.44 -1.10
N THR A 138 29.95 1.36 -1.62
CA THR A 138 29.32 2.41 -0.81
C THR A 138 27.98 2.87 -1.42
N LEU A 139 27.11 3.44 -0.57
CA LEU A 139 25.94 4.25 -0.95
C LEU A 139 26.14 5.74 -0.62
N SER A 140 27.27 6.14 -0.03
CA SER A 140 27.60 7.53 0.24
C SER A 140 28.04 8.23 -1.04
N ALA A 141 27.31 9.27 -1.45
CA ALA A 141 27.68 10.10 -2.59
C ALA A 141 29.09 10.72 -2.45
N ALA A 142 29.55 10.96 -1.21
CA ALA A 142 30.86 11.54 -0.93
C ALA A 142 32.02 10.54 -1.07
N HIS A 143 31.75 9.23 -1.04
CA HIS A 143 32.78 8.18 -1.03
C HIS A 143 32.78 7.29 -2.27
N LEU A 144 31.96 7.63 -3.27
CA LEU A 144 31.83 6.88 -4.52
C LEU A 144 33.19 6.59 -5.16
N GLN A 145 33.36 5.37 -5.65
CA GLN A 145 34.52 4.91 -6.40
C GLN A 145 34.16 4.59 -7.85
N PRO A 146 35.11 4.61 -8.80
CA PRO A 146 34.88 4.16 -10.17
C PRO A 146 34.29 2.73 -10.26
N SER A 147 34.60 1.86 -9.29
CA SER A 147 34.03 0.51 -9.20
C SER A 147 32.53 0.48 -8.89
N ASP A 148 31.98 1.52 -8.27
CA ASP A 148 30.54 1.59 -7.94
C ASP A 148 29.68 1.99 -9.14
N PHE A 149 30.31 2.40 -10.24
CA PHE A 149 29.59 2.76 -11.45
C PHE A 149 28.88 1.55 -12.07
N MET A 150 27.67 1.79 -12.52
CA MET A 150 26.78 0.78 -13.10
C MET A 150 26.27 1.25 -14.45
N ASN A 151 26.18 0.34 -15.41
CA ASN A 151 25.38 0.55 -16.61
C ASN A 151 24.18 -0.38 -16.54
N LEU A 152 22.99 0.18 -16.34
CA LEU A 152 21.73 -0.55 -16.23
C LEU A 152 20.92 -0.54 -17.53
N THR A 153 21.39 0.15 -18.58
CA THR A 153 20.67 0.34 -19.84
C THR A 153 20.06 -0.97 -20.36
N TYR A 154 18.73 -0.95 -20.57
CA TYR A 154 17.90 -2.08 -21.03
C TYR A 154 17.85 -3.32 -20.13
N GLN A 155 18.48 -3.30 -18.96
CA GLN A 155 18.41 -4.42 -18.03
C GLN A 155 17.04 -4.45 -17.33
N ARG A 156 16.50 -5.64 -17.08
CA ARG A 156 15.19 -5.79 -16.39
C ARG A 156 15.31 -6.08 -14.90
N ASN A 157 16.33 -6.85 -14.51
CA ASN A 157 16.49 -7.33 -13.14
C ASN A 157 17.98 -7.39 -12.73
N PRO A 158 18.76 -6.31 -12.93
CA PRO A 158 20.13 -6.24 -12.42
C PRO A 158 20.13 -6.50 -10.92
N SER A 159 21.14 -7.24 -10.44
CA SER A 159 21.30 -7.49 -9.01
C SER A 159 22.54 -6.79 -8.48
N ILE A 160 22.46 -6.26 -7.25
CA ILE A 160 23.59 -5.67 -6.55
C ILE A 160 23.94 -6.44 -5.28
N SER A 161 25.17 -6.35 -4.84
CA SER A 161 25.65 -6.82 -3.54
C SER A 161 26.64 -5.80 -2.98
N PHE A 162 26.90 -5.82 -1.68
CA PHE A 162 27.93 -4.98 -1.04
C PHE A 162 29.02 -5.85 -0.44
N VAL A 163 30.24 -5.34 -0.29
CA VAL A 163 31.28 -6.05 0.48
C VAL A 163 31.05 -5.80 1.98
N PRO A 164 31.09 -6.81 2.87
CA PRO A 164 31.34 -8.25 2.66
C PRO A 164 30.06 -9.09 2.43
N HIS A 165 28.90 -8.47 2.25
CA HIS A 165 27.61 -9.12 2.06
C HIS A 165 27.57 -10.01 0.79
N THR A 166 27.29 -11.30 0.98
CA THR A 166 27.15 -12.25 -0.15
C THR A 166 25.75 -12.27 -0.76
N LEU A 167 24.75 -11.78 -0.02
CA LEU A 167 23.38 -11.68 -0.51
C LEU A 167 23.26 -10.57 -1.58
N SER A 168 22.55 -10.88 -2.66
CA SER A 168 22.25 -9.92 -3.71
C SER A 168 20.81 -9.40 -3.62
N PHE A 169 20.62 -8.14 -4.02
CA PHE A 169 19.35 -7.45 -4.09
C PHE A 169 19.03 -7.08 -5.55
N PRO A 170 17.89 -7.53 -6.11
CA PRO A 170 17.48 -7.13 -7.45
C PRO A 170 16.97 -5.68 -7.46
N ILE A 171 17.53 -4.87 -8.35
CA ILE A 171 17.07 -3.50 -8.63
C ILE A 171 16.13 -3.56 -9.82
N ARG A 172 14.99 -2.85 -9.71
CA ARG A 172 13.93 -2.86 -10.72
C ARG A 172 13.50 -1.44 -11.00
N PHE A 173 13.35 -1.10 -12.28
CA PHE A 173 12.91 0.24 -12.69
C PHE A 173 11.44 0.48 -12.30
N CYS A 174 10.51 -0.14 -13.03
CA CYS A 174 9.08 -0.06 -12.72
C CYS A 174 8.36 -1.35 -13.11
N LYS A 175 7.09 -1.47 -12.71
CA LYS A 175 6.23 -2.61 -13.07
C LYS A 175 5.01 -2.09 -13.82
N LYS A 176 4.77 -2.59 -15.03
CA LYS A 176 3.57 -2.33 -15.84
C LYS A 176 2.94 -3.66 -16.23
N ASP A 177 1.63 -3.81 -16.11
CA ASP A 177 0.89 -5.03 -16.46
C ASP A 177 1.50 -6.31 -15.89
N LEU A 178 1.89 -6.25 -14.61
CA LEU A 178 2.58 -7.31 -13.87
C LEU A 178 3.98 -7.69 -14.38
N GLN A 179 4.52 -6.99 -15.37
CA GLN A 179 5.87 -7.19 -15.91
C GLN A 179 6.83 -6.07 -15.50
N TYR A 180 8.06 -6.44 -15.16
CA TYR A 180 9.13 -5.47 -14.91
C TYR A 180 9.60 -4.86 -16.23
N GLN A 181 9.60 -3.54 -16.27
CA GLN A 181 10.08 -2.80 -17.41
C GLN A 181 11.61 -2.72 -17.36
N PRO A 182 12.30 -2.79 -18.51
CA PRO A 182 13.73 -2.54 -18.56
C PRO A 182 14.04 -1.11 -18.13
N PHE A 183 15.24 -0.89 -17.62
CA PHE A 183 15.76 0.45 -17.42
C PHE A 183 15.85 1.18 -18.78
N PRO A 184 15.52 2.49 -18.83
CA PRO A 184 15.60 3.28 -20.05
C PRO A 184 17.01 3.32 -20.65
N GLU A 185 17.08 3.74 -21.91
CA GLU A 185 18.34 4.08 -22.57
C GLU A 185 19.13 5.12 -21.77
N GLY A 186 20.45 4.99 -21.75
CA GLY A 186 21.32 5.92 -21.05
C GLY A 186 21.26 5.79 -19.52
N THR A 187 20.73 4.71 -18.96
CA THR A 187 20.76 4.50 -17.51
C THR A 187 22.14 3.99 -17.06
N HIS A 188 23.08 4.91 -16.85
CA HIS A 188 24.44 4.61 -16.38
C HIS A 188 24.90 5.64 -15.36
N GLY A 189 25.52 5.21 -14.26
CA GLY A 189 25.85 6.08 -13.14
C GLY A 189 25.92 5.32 -11.82
N PHE A 190 25.48 5.97 -10.73
CA PHE A 190 25.70 5.49 -9.37
C PHE A 190 24.41 5.36 -8.57
N LEU A 191 24.34 4.34 -7.72
CA LEU A 191 23.40 4.33 -6.60
C LEU A 191 23.96 5.18 -5.48
N TYR A 192 23.08 5.91 -4.80
CA TYR A 192 23.45 6.68 -3.62
C TYR A 192 22.25 6.80 -2.68
N TYR A 193 22.53 7.06 -1.41
CA TYR A 193 21.52 7.42 -0.43
C TYR A 193 21.22 8.91 -0.52
N TYR A 194 19.95 9.25 -0.76
CA TYR A 194 19.44 10.60 -0.65
C TYR A 194 19.03 10.87 0.80
N THR A 195 19.81 11.72 1.46
CA THR A 195 19.48 12.25 2.78
C THR A 195 18.50 13.42 2.62
N PRO A 196 17.29 13.34 3.21
CA PRO A 196 16.34 14.43 3.12
C PRO A 196 16.86 15.65 3.91
N PRO A 197 16.46 16.89 3.55
CA PRO A 197 16.76 18.07 4.34
C PRO A 197 16.38 17.90 5.81
N ALA A 198 17.13 18.50 6.73
CA ALA A 198 16.98 18.32 8.18
C ALA A 198 15.58 18.63 8.75
N HIS A 199 14.78 19.42 8.03
CA HIS A 199 13.41 19.75 8.42
C HIS A 199 12.39 18.66 8.06
N LEU A 200 12.74 17.72 7.16
CA LEU A 200 11.93 16.57 6.80
C LEU A 200 12.31 15.34 7.63
N PRO A 201 11.35 14.43 7.90
CA PRO A 201 11.63 13.20 8.63
C PRO A 201 12.49 12.23 7.79
N PRO A 202 13.23 11.29 8.42
CA PRO A 202 14.01 10.27 7.73
C PRO A 202 13.21 9.44 6.71
N THR A 203 11.89 9.30 6.93
CA THR A 203 11.00 8.61 5.97
C THR A 203 10.98 9.22 4.57
N ALA A 204 11.39 10.48 4.41
CA ALA A 204 11.52 11.16 3.13
C ALA A 204 12.85 10.85 2.39
N GLY A 205 13.74 10.09 3.02
CA GLY A 205 14.97 9.59 2.43
C GLY A 205 14.80 8.27 1.69
N GLY A 206 15.80 7.91 0.90
CA GLY A 206 15.79 6.66 0.15
C GLY A 206 17.02 6.47 -0.73
N VAL A 207 17.18 5.28 -1.28
CA VAL A 207 18.24 4.99 -2.24
C VAL A 207 17.76 5.37 -3.64
N ARG A 208 18.54 6.20 -4.34
CA ARG A 208 18.26 6.69 -5.69
C ARG A 208 19.36 6.26 -6.64
N PHE A 209 19.07 6.37 -7.94
CA PHE A 209 20.05 6.17 -9.00
C PHE A 209 20.28 7.50 -9.71
N ARG A 210 21.54 7.94 -9.77
CA ARG A 210 21.94 9.16 -10.46
C ARG A 210 22.69 8.81 -11.74
N ILE A 211 22.17 9.27 -12.87
CA ILE A 211 22.78 9.13 -14.19
C ILE A 211 23.91 10.16 -14.30
N THR A 212 25.11 9.71 -14.66
CA THR A 212 26.31 10.56 -14.76
C THR A 212 26.96 10.46 -16.14
N PRO A 213 27.62 11.52 -16.63
CA PRO A 213 28.30 11.50 -17.93
C PRO A 213 29.47 10.52 -18.01
N SER A 214 30.05 10.11 -16.87
CA SER A 214 31.20 9.21 -16.84
C SER A 214 31.25 8.36 -15.58
N ILE A 215 32.15 7.38 -15.60
CA ILE A 215 32.54 6.52 -14.46
C ILE A 215 33.27 7.27 -13.34
N ARG A 216 33.64 8.54 -13.54
CA ARG A 216 34.39 9.31 -12.53
C ARG A 216 33.43 9.87 -11.48
N PRO A 217 33.65 9.59 -10.18
CA PRO A 217 32.82 10.13 -9.08
C PRO A 217 32.69 11.66 -9.10
N ALA A 218 33.72 12.38 -9.56
CA ALA A 218 33.68 13.85 -9.69
C ALA A 218 32.54 14.36 -10.59
N THR A 219 32.05 13.54 -11.53
CA THR A 219 30.92 13.90 -12.41
C THR A 219 29.54 13.65 -11.79
N PHE A 220 29.49 13.24 -10.51
CA PHE A 220 28.24 13.01 -9.79
C PHE A 220 27.41 14.29 -9.65
N ALA A 221 28.05 15.44 -9.39
CA ALA A 221 27.36 16.72 -9.25
C ALA A 221 26.65 17.14 -10.55
N ASP A 222 27.26 16.84 -11.70
CA ASP A 222 26.75 17.16 -13.04
C ASP A 222 25.65 16.19 -13.52
N GLY A 223 25.42 15.12 -12.76
CA GLY A 223 24.42 14.09 -13.07
C GLY A 223 23.00 14.50 -12.71
N ALA A 224 22.03 13.70 -13.20
CA ALA A 224 20.62 13.85 -12.91
C ALA A 224 20.04 12.54 -12.38
N ASP A 225 19.06 12.62 -11.49
CA ASP A 225 18.41 11.43 -10.96
C ASP A 225 17.63 10.71 -12.07
N LEU A 226 17.72 9.38 -12.14
CA LEU A 226 16.85 8.56 -12.97
C LEU A 226 15.40 8.84 -12.60
N LEU A 227 14.54 9.14 -13.57
CA LEU A 227 13.15 9.48 -13.31
C LEU A 227 12.19 8.31 -13.58
N ILE A 228 11.17 8.20 -12.74
CA ILE A 228 9.97 7.38 -12.94
C ILE A 228 8.75 8.28 -12.76
N GLU A 229 7.89 8.35 -13.79
CA GLU A 229 6.71 9.21 -13.77
C GLU A 229 7.04 10.68 -13.42
N GLY A 230 8.16 11.18 -13.94
CA GLY A 230 8.61 12.57 -13.72
C GLY A 230 9.20 12.87 -12.35
N LEU A 231 9.28 11.88 -11.44
CA LEU A 231 9.93 12.00 -10.13
C LEU A 231 11.18 11.13 -10.05
N PRO A 232 12.14 11.43 -9.15
CA PRO A 232 13.28 10.55 -8.90
C PRO A 232 12.85 9.12 -8.60
N TRP A 233 13.44 8.16 -9.30
CA TRP A 233 13.33 6.75 -9.00
C TRP A 233 13.99 6.47 -7.65
N GLU A 234 13.26 5.80 -6.77
CA GLU A 234 13.68 5.65 -5.38
C GLU A 234 13.25 4.31 -4.79
N VAL A 235 14.17 3.68 -4.05
CA VAL A 235 13.84 2.67 -3.04
C VAL A 235 13.76 3.39 -1.69
N SER A 236 12.55 3.75 -1.29
CA SER A 236 12.34 4.56 -0.09
C SER A 236 12.90 3.92 1.17
N LEU A 237 13.40 4.74 2.10
CA LEU A 237 13.91 4.26 3.39
C LEU A 237 12.84 3.48 4.15
N ARG A 238 11.56 3.86 3.99
CA ARG A 238 10.41 3.07 4.46
C ARG A 238 10.44 1.62 3.97
N THR A 239 10.62 1.41 2.67
CA THR A 239 10.68 0.08 2.06
C THR A 239 11.88 -0.72 2.60
N ILE A 240 12.98 -0.04 2.87
CA ILE A 240 14.22 -0.62 3.40
C ILE A 240 14.07 -0.95 4.90
N ALA A 241 13.41 -0.10 5.68
CA ALA A 241 13.20 -0.29 7.10
C ALA A 241 12.34 -1.53 7.39
N SER A 242 11.27 -1.72 6.60
CA SER A 242 10.38 -2.90 6.67
C SER A 242 10.90 -4.10 5.87
N ALA A 243 12.16 -4.08 5.41
CA ALA A 243 12.72 -5.12 4.56
C ALA A 243 12.72 -6.50 5.22
N ILE A 244 12.26 -7.50 4.46
CA ILE A 244 12.43 -8.93 4.73
C ILE A 244 13.20 -9.53 3.53
N GLY A 245 13.99 -10.58 3.79
CA GLY A 245 14.74 -11.31 2.75
C GLY A 245 15.84 -10.47 2.11
N ARG A 246 15.98 -10.53 0.78
CA ARG A 246 17.07 -9.91 0.02
C ARG A 246 17.20 -8.38 0.18
N LYS A 247 16.13 -7.69 0.60
CA LYS A 247 16.14 -6.23 0.85
C LYS A 247 16.95 -5.82 2.08
N VAL A 248 17.25 -6.76 2.97
CA VAL A 248 18.06 -6.52 4.18
C VAL A 248 19.46 -6.00 3.81
N VAL A 249 19.98 -6.37 2.64
CA VAL A 249 21.27 -5.93 2.10
C VAL A 249 21.41 -4.41 2.06
N LEU A 250 20.37 -3.68 1.60
CA LEU A 250 20.40 -2.22 1.59
C LEU A 250 20.38 -1.65 3.01
N ARG A 251 19.57 -2.24 3.90
CA ARG A 251 19.44 -1.77 5.28
C ARG A 251 20.75 -1.89 6.03
N ASP A 252 21.39 -3.05 5.92
CA ASP A 252 22.62 -3.35 6.63
C ASP A 252 23.77 -2.48 6.10
N GLN A 253 23.80 -2.22 4.79
CA GLN A 253 24.77 -1.29 4.20
C GLN A 253 24.56 0.15 4.69
N LEU A 254 23.33 0.66 4.71
CA LEU A 254 23.05 2.02 5.19
C LEU A 254 23.43 2.21 6.66
N LEU A 255 23.27 1.18 7.49
CA LEU A 255 23.71 1.18 8.89
C LEU A 255 25.24 1.08 9.01
N ALA A 256 25.89 0.26 8.20
CA ALA A 256 27.35 0.08 8.24
C ALA A 256 28.11 1.34 7.83
N GLU A 257 27.51 2.18 6.99
CA GLU A 257 28.08 3.46 6.54
C GLU A 257 27.60 4.68 7.35
N ASP A 258 26.85 4.46 8.44
CA ASP A 258 26.25 5.53 9.25
C ASP A 258 25.41 6.54 8.44
N LEU A 259 24.87 6.11 7.29
CA LEU A 259 24.00 6.93 6.44
C LEU A 259 22.59 7.06 7.03
N VAL A 260 22.21 6.10 7.89
CA VAL A 260 20.99 6.11 8.70
C VAL A 260 21.28 5.52 10.06
N SER A 261 20.58 5.98 11.09
CA SER A 261 20.64 5.40 12.43
C SER A 261 19.59 4.29 12.61
N PRO A 262 19.76 3.40 13.61
CA PRO A 262 18.70 2.48 14.02
C PRO A 262 17.39 3.20 14.41
N ALA A 263 17.48 4.40 14.97
CA ALA A 263 16.34 5.22 15.34
C ALA A 263 15.55 5.71 14.10
N ASP A 264 16.25 6.07 13.02
CA ASP A 264 15.61 6.48 11.75
C ASP A 264 14.79 5.33 11.14
N LEU A 265 15.36 4.12 11.17
CA LEU A 265 14.68 2.92 10.69
C LEU A 265 13.45 2.59 11.55
N GLU A 266 13.55 2.75 12.87
CA GLU A 266 12.43 2.50 13.77
C GLU A 266 11.32 3.54 13.59
N GLN A 267 11.67 4.82 13.44
CA GLN A 267 10.72 5.86 13.09
C GLN A 267 10.01 5.53 11.76
N CYS A 268 10.74 5.02 10.76
CA CYS A 268 10.15 4.60 9.49
C CYS A 268 9.15 3.44 9.63
N ARG A 269 9.43 2.47 10.50
CA ARG A 269 8.52 1.35 10.78
C ARG A 269 7.27 1.82 11.54
N ALA A 270 7.46 2.65 12.56
CA ALA A 270 6.37 3.19 13.37
C ALA A 270 5.45 4.11 12.57
N ALA A 271 6.00 4.84 11.60
CA ALA A 271 5.25 5.80 10.79
C ALA A 271 4.19 5.15 9.89
N MET A 272 4.16 3.83 9.67
CA MET A 272 3.25 3.24 8.67
C MET A 272 2.41 2.12 9.28
N PRO A 273 1.12 2.36 9.59
CA PRO A 273 0.26 1.31 10.10
C PRO A 273 0.08 0.23 9.02
N ASN A 274 0.21 -1.04 9.42
CA ASN A 274 0.08 -2.20 8.53
C ASN A 274 -1.39 -2.41 8.11
N LYS A 275 -1.91 -1.51 7.26
CA LYS A 275 -3.27 -1.56 6.73
C LYS A 275 -3.23 -2.20 5.36
N LYS A 276 -3.65 -3.47 5.27
CA LYS A 276 -3.76 -4.27 4.03
C LYS A 276 -4.51 -3.57 2.86
N ARG A 277 -5.24 -2.49 3.12
CA ARG A 277 -6.02 -1.72 2.13
C ARG A 277 -5.21 -0.61 1.44
N PHE A 278 -3.96 -0.36 1.82
CA PHE A 278 -3.13 0.71 1.26
C PHE A 278 -1.70 0.21 0.97
N ASP A 279 -1.44 -0.16 -0.29
CA ASP A 279 -0.10 -0.54 -0.78
C ASP A 279 0.58 0.59 -1.56
N SER A 280 0.13 1.84 -1.35
CA SER A 280 0.75 2.99 -2.02
C SER A 280 2.13 3.26 -1.42
N LYS A 281 3.12 3.39 -2.29
CA LYS A 281 4.47 3.85 -1.94
C LYS A 281 4.58 5.36 -1.87
N LEU A 282 3.58 6.08 -2.38
CA LEU A 282 3.57 7.55 -2.44
C LEU A 282 3.35 8.12 -1.03
N ALA A 283 4.22 9.04 -0.63
CA ALA A 283 4.17 9.74 0.64
C ALA A 283 4.37 11.24 0.45
N LEU A 284 3.51 12.04 1.08
CA LEU A 284 3.58 13.49 1.08
C LEU A 284 3.97 14.02 2.46
N TYR A 285 4.84 15.02 2.44
CA TYR A 285 5.40 15.68 3.61
C TYR A 285 5.06 17.17 3.63
N THR A 286 4.95 17.80 2.46
CA THR A 286 4.72 19.24 2.35
C THR A 286 3.62 19.57 1.36
N LEU A 287 3.02 20.76 1.54
CA LEU A 287 2.33 21.43 0.43
C LEU A 287 3.32 21.67 -0.70
N HIS A 288 2.80 21.78 -1.92
CA HIS A 288 3.57 21.94 -3.15
C HIS A 288 4.54 20.80 -3.48
N GLN A 289 4.53 19.69 -2.74
CA GLN A 289 5.26 18.48 -3.13
C GLN A 289 4.58 17.85 -4.35
N PRO A 290 5.27 17.72 -5.50
CA PRO A 290 4.68 17.10 -6.68
C PRO A 290 4.48 15.60 -6.50
N PHE A 291 3.40 15.07 -7.04
CA PHE A 291 3.11 13.63 -7.09
C PHE A 291 2.48 13.22 -8.43
N PRO A 292 2.75 12.00 -8.91
CA PRO A 292 2.18 11.52 -10.16
C PRO A 292 0.69 11.23 -10.00
N VAL A 293 -0.07 11.61 -11.02
CA VAL A 293 -1.49 11.28 -11.16
C VAL A 293 -1.72 10.66 -12.54
N SER A 294 -2.43 9.53 -12.56
CA SER A 294 -2.94 8.93 -13.80
C SER A 294 -4.40 9.34 -13.99
N PHE A 295 -4.75 9.74 -15.21
CA PHE A 295 -6.14 10.10 -15.53
C PHE A 295 -7.08 8.88 -15.56
N ALA A 296 -6.51 7.67 -15.59
CA ALA A 296 -7.24 6.41 -15.67
C ALA A 296 -7.33 5.64 -14.33
N GLN A 297 -6.75 6.15 -13.24
CA GLN A 297 -6.66 5.42 -11.97
C GLN A 297 -7.10 6.26 -10.76
N SER A 298 -7.46 5.57 -9.68
CA SER A 298 -7.66 6.21 -8.37
C SER A 298 -6.32 6.62 -7.77
N LEU A 299 -6.32 7.71 -7.00
CA LEU A 299 -5.12 8.14 -6.29
C LEU A 299 -5.16 7.68 -4.83
N HIS A 300 -4.07 7.02 -4.40
CA HIS A 300 -3.86 6.60 -3.02
C HIS A 300 -2.47 7.06 -2.56
N MET A 301 -2.38 7.66 -1.38
CA MET A 301 -1.11 8.13 -0.83
C MET A 301 -1.13 8.18 0.69
N TRP A 302 0.03 8.38 1.28
CA TRP A 302 0.19 8.64 2.71
C TRP A 302 0.55 10.09 2.94
N VAL A 303 -0.10 10.75 3.90
CA VAL A 303 0.35 12.05 4.42
C VAL A 303 1.07 11.80 5.74
N VAL A 304 2.32 12.23 5.83
CA VAL A 304 3.20 11.96 6.96
C VAL A 304 3.53 13.27 7.67
N SER A 305 3.44 13.29 9.00
CA SER A 305 3.79 14.45 9.80
C SER A 305 5.28 14.78 9.72
N VAL A 306 5.62 16.07 9.75
CA VAL A 306 6.99 16.56 9.94
C VAL A 306 7.15 17.15 11.35
N GLY A 307 8.37 17.14 11.88
CA GLY A 307 8.68 17.70 13.21
C GLY A 307 9.13 16.67 14.25
N VAL A 308 9.28 17.14 15.50
CA VAL A 308 9.75 16.32 16.63
C VAL A 308 8.56 15.61 17.28
N GLY A 309 8.66 14.28 17.40
CA GLY A 309 7.64 13.44 18.03
C GLY A 309 7.34 12.18 17.23
N ALA A 310 6.37 11.39 17.72
CA ALA A 310 5.92 10.21 17.01
C ALA A 310 5.32 10.61 15.65
N ALA A 311 5.80 9.98 14.57
CA ALA A 311 5.30 10.26 13.24
C ALA A 311 3.82 9.88 13.13
N ARG A 312 2.95 10.86 12.89
CA ARG A 312 1.55 10.64 12.50
C ARG A 312 1.51 10.40 11.00
N THR A 313 0.82 9.35 10.58
CA THR A 313 0.63 9.07 9.17
C THR A 313 -0.81 8.71 8.89
N LEU A 314 -1.39 9.44 7.94
CA LEU A 314 -2.79 9.31 7.57
C LEU A 314 -2.91 8.87 6.11
N PRO A 315 -3.70 7.83 5.82
CA PRO A 315 -4.00 7.47 4.45
C PRO A 315 -4.89 8.54 3.81
N TRP A 316 -4.63 8.86 2.55
CA TRP A 316 -5.48 9.73 1.76
C TRP A 316 -5.82 9.04 0.44
N THR A 317 -7.08 9.13 0.02
CA THR A 317 -7.58 8.51 -1.22
C THR A 317 -8.53 9.43 -1.93
N TYR A 318 -8.41 9.48 -3.26
CA TYR A 318 -9.43 10.05 -4.11
C TYR A 318 -9.81 9.08 -5.23
N ALA A 319 -10.85 8.30 -4.98
CA ALA A 319 -11.32 7.24 -5.88
C ALA A 319 -11.97 7.77 -7.17
N TYR A 320 -12.56 8.97 -7.09
CA TYR A 320 -13.31 9.59 -8.18
C TYR A 320 -12.51 10.67 -8.92
N MET A 321 -11.19 10.69 -8.75
CA MET A 321 -10.34 11.60 -9.50
C MET A 321 -10.49 11.31 -11.00
N PHE A 322 -10.79 12.37 -11.77
CA PHE A 322 -11.05 12.30 -13.22
C PHE A 322 -12.17 11.32 -13.63
N ALA A 323 -13.11 10.99 -12.73
CA ALA A 323 -14.17 10.04 -13.00
C ALA A 323 -15.51 10.71 -13.30
N ASP A 324 -16.15 10.29 -14.40
CA ASP A 324 -17.54 10.59 -14.68
C ASP A 324 -18.43 9.60 -13.92
N ASN A 325 -19.19 10.15 -12.97
CA ASN A 325 -20.06 9.39 -12.07
C ASN A 325 -21.56 9.51 -12.42
N ARG A 326 -21.88 10.01 -13.62
CA ARG A 326 -23.27 10.10 -14.08
C ARG A 326 -23.90 8.71 -14.16
N ARG A 327 -25.20 8.64 -13.90
CA ARG A 327 -25.94 7.36 -13.79
C ARG A 327 -25.80 6.46 -15.02
N GLN A 328 -25.70 7.05 -16.21
CA GLN A 328 -25.56 6.31 -17.48
C GLN A 328 -24.20 5.59 -17.60
N PHE A 329 -23.19 6.02 -16.85
CA PHE A 329 -21.87 5.42 -16.80
C PHE A 329 -21.71 4.63 -15.49
N ARG A 330 -22.55 3.61 -15.29
CA ARG A 330 -22.37 2.64 -14.21
C ARG A 330 -21.89 1.31 -14.80
N PRO A 331 -20.71 0.79 -14.40
CA PRO A 331 -19.77 1.35 -13.42
C PRO A 331 -19.11 2.66 -13.89
N LEU A 332 -18.62 3.48 -12.93
CA LEU A 332 -18.00 4.79 -13.21
C LEU A 332 -16.93 4.67 -14.30
N VAL A 333 -16.84 5.69 -15.16
CA VAL A 333 -15.88 5.72 -16.26
C VAL A 333 -14.88 6.85 -16.07
N ARG A 334 -13.67 6.66 -16.61
CA ARG A 334 -12.65 7.71 -16.68
C ARG A 334 -12.46 8.07 -18.15
N PRO A 335 -12.94 9.26 -18.59
CA PRO A 335 -12.96 9.61 -20.00
C PRO A 335 -11.58 9.78 -20.62
N TYR A 336 -10.56 10.07 -19.81
CA TYR A 336 -9.22 10.38 -20.30
C TYR A 336 -8.18 9.36 -19.83
N ALA A 337 -7.35 8.92 -20.76
CA ALA A 337 -6.01 8.39 -20.46
C ALA A 337 -4.99 9.53 -20.44
N GLY A 338 -3.81 9.28 -19.90
CA GLY A 338 -2.75 10.28 -19.72
C GLY A 338 -2.26 10.34 -18.29
N ALA A 339 -1.28 11.20 -18.04
CA ALA A 339 -0.66 11.34 -16.75
C ALA A 339 -0.09 12.75 -16.57
N ALA A 340 -0.01 13.19 -15.31
CA ALA A 340 0.57 14.47 -14.94
C ALA A 340 1.25 14.39 -13.57
N LEU A 341 2.03 15.42 -13.24
CA LEU A 341 2.34 15.76 -11.87
C LEU A 341 1.28 16.73 -11.36
N ALA A 342 0.77 16.45 -10.17
CA ALA A 342 -0.10 17.34 -9.42
C ALA A 342 0.54 17.72 -8.08
N GLN A 343 0.03 18.76 -7.44
CA GLN A 343 0.42 19.14 -6.08
C GLN A 343 -0.80 19.60 -5.29
N PHE A 344 -0.70 19.53 -3.96
CA PHE A 344 -1.62 20.22 -3.08
C PHE A 344 -1.12 21.64 -2.78
N GLU A 345 -2.04 22.57 -2.67
CA GLU A 345 -1.75 23.95 -2.26
C GLU A 345 -2.92 24.52 -1.46
N LEU A 346 -2.65 25.55 -0.65
CA LEU A 346 -3.72 26.32 -0.03
C LEU A 346 -4.51 27.08 -1.10
N SER A 347 -5.83 27.08 -0.96
CA SER A 347 -6.71 27.76 -1.90
C SER A 347 -6.53 29.27 -1.85
N ALA A 348 -6.25 29.87 -3.01
CA ALA A 348 -6.30 31.31 -3.21
C ALA A 348 -7.68 31.82 -3.70
N LEU A 349 -8.68 30.94 -3.83
CA LEU A 349 -10.04 31.32 -4.27
C LEU A 349 -10.72 32.23 -3.23
N PRO A 350 -11.38 33.34 -3.63
CA PRO A 350 -12.00 34.29 -2.71
C PRO A 350 -12.99 33.66 -1.73
N GLU A 351 -13.78 32.68 -2.17
CA GLU A 351 -14.75 31.95 -1.35
C GLU A 351 -14.12 31.11 -0.23
N HIS A 352 -12.81 30.86 -0.31
CA HIS A 352 -12.06 30.12 0.71
C HIS A 352 -11.21 31.03 1.60
N SER A 353 -11.35 32.36 1.46
CA SER A 353 -10.62 33.32 2.26
C SER A 353 -10.83 33.08 3.76
N GLY A 354 -9.74 33.08 4.53
CA GLY A 354 -9.75 32.83 5.97
C GLY A 354 -9.91 31.36 6.38
N THR A 355 -9.99 30.42 5.44
CA THR A 355 -10.10 28.98 5.74
C THR A 355 -8.80 28.24 5.40
N ALA A 356 -8.54 27.12 6.09
CA ALA A 356 -7.47 26.21 5.74
C ALA A 356 -7.92 25.23 4.64
N THR A 357 -8.42 25.76 3.53
CA THR A 357 -8.91 24.94 2.40
C THR A 357 -7.76 24.58 1.46
N VAL A 358 -7.64 23.30 1.13
CA VAL A 358 -6.63 22.76 0.21
C VAL A 358 -7.27 22.45 -1.15
N VAL A 359 -6.59 22.83 -2.22
CA VAL A 359 -6.94 22.48 -3.62
C VAL A 359 -5.83 21.62 -4.23
N MET A 360 -6.11 21.00 -5.38
CA MET A 360 -5.12 20.23 -6.13
C MET A 360 -4.92 20.83 -7.52
N ARG A 361 -3.67 21.13 -7.87
CA ARG A 361 -3.26 21.71 -9.16
C ARG A 361 -2.46 20.74 -9.98
N ILE A 362 -2.70 20.70 -11.28
CA ILE A 362 -1.85 20.02 -12.26
C ILE A 362 -0.67 20.95 -12.55
N VAL A 363 0.55 20.54 -12.22
CA VAL A 363 1.75 21.37 -12.37
C VAL A 363 2.57 21.05 -13.61
N LYS A 364 2.47 19.81 -14.12
CA LYS A 364 3.19 19.39 -15.32
C LYS A 364 2.50 18.22 -16.00
N MET A 365 2.29 18.28 -17.31
CA MET A 365 1.81 17.15 -18.10
C MET A 365 2.95 16.15 -18.35
N LEU A 366 2.72 14.86 -18.07
CA LEU A 366 3.68 13.78 -18.34
C LEU A 366 3.31 13.01 -19.61
N ALA A 367 2.01 12.84 -19.85
CA ALA A 367 1.45 12.29 -21.08
C ALA A 367 0.14 13.02 -21.38
N PRO A 368 -0.07 13.48 -22.63
CA PRO A 368 -1.22 14.31 -22.98
C PRO A 368 -2.54 13.58 -22.72
N PRO A 369 -3.58 14.30 -22.27
CA PRO A 369 -4.89 13.71 -22.06
C PRO A 369 -5.47 13.24 -23.39
N THR A 370 -5.82 11.95 -23.47
CA THR A 370 -6.47 11.37 -24.66
C THR A 370 -7.84 10.85 -24.26
N CYS A 371 -8.90 11.29 -24.93
CA CYS A 371 -10.23 10.76 -24.66
C CYS A 371 -10.33 9.31 -25.15
N VAL A 372 -10.65 8.40 -24.25
CA VAL A 372 -10.76 6.95 -24.53
C VAL A 372 -12.21 6.48 -24.61
N LEU A 373 -13.17 7.40 -24.44
CA LEU A 373 -14.60 7.11 -24.52
C LEU A 373 -15.17 7.61 -25.85
N PRO A 374 -15.59 6.71 -26.75
CA PRO A 374 -16.25 7.11 -28.00
C PRO A 374 -17.52 7.91 -27.72
N GLY A 375 -17.70 9.04 -28.44
CA GLY A 375 -18.87 9.89 -28.29
C GLY A 375 -19.00 10.57 -26.92
N TYR A 376 -17.89 10.71 -26.18
CA TYR A 376 -17.93 11.42 -24.90
C TYR A 376 -18.32 12.88 -25.10
N ASP A 377 -19.32 13.32 -24.34
CA ASP A 377 -19.93 14.65 -24.47
C ASP A 377 -19.15 15.77 -23.76
N GLY A 378 -17.94 15.47 -23.27
CA GLY A 378 -17.08 16.45 -22.62
C GLY A 378 -17.55 16.90 -21.25
N TYR A 379 -18.44 16.14 -20.58
CA TYR A 379 -18.96 16.48 -19.25
C TYR A 379 -17.86 16.78 -18.23
N LEU A 380 -16.76 16.02 -18.25
CA LEU A 380 -15.50 16.43 -17.65
C LEU A 380 -14.57 16.96 -18.76
N PRO A 381 -14.00 18.17 -18.63
CA PRO A 381 -13.02 18.66 -19.57
C PRO A 381 -11.72 17.86 -19.44
N ALA A 382 -10.93 17.86 -20.50
CA ALA A 382 -9.60 17.27 -20.49
C ALA A 382 -8.73 17.96 -19.40
N PRO A 383 -8.00 17.19 -18.56
CA PRO A 383 -7.06 17.76 -17.61
C PRO A 383 -6.03 18.66 -18.31
N ALA A 384 -5.75 19.84 -17.76
CA ALA A 384 -4.82 20.80 -18.36
C ALA A 384 -3.73 21.24 -17.37
N GLU A 385 -2.52 21.42 -17.88
CA GLU A 385 -1.40 21.95 -17.09
C GLU A 385 -1.72 23.35 -16.56
N GLY A 386 -1.30 23.64 -15.33
CA GLY A 386 -1.56 24.90 -14.64
C GLY A 386 -2.96 25.01 -14.04
N THR A 387 -3.89 24.09 -14.32
CA THR A 387 -5.28 24.18 -13.84
C THR A 387 -5.53 23.42 -12.54
N LEU A 388 -6.55 23.85 -11.79
CA LEU A 388 -7.06 23.08 -10.66
C LEU A 388 -7.85 21.87 -11.16
N ILE A 389 -7.71 20.74 -10.48
CA ILE A 389 -8.53 19.56 -10.78
C ILE A 389 -9.99 19.90 -10.51
N LEU A 390 -10.85 19.66 -11.51
CA LEU A 390 -12.27 19.94 -11.39
C LEU A 390 -13.04 18.72 -10.88
N ARG A 391 -14.13 18.98 -10.17
CA ARG A 391 -15.12 17.98 -9.81
C ARG A 391 -16.53 18.44 -10.20
N PRO A 392 -17.42 17.51 -10.58
CA PRO A 392 -18.82 17.86 -10.80
C PRO A 392 -19.53 18.08 -9.46
N MET A 393 -20.35 19.13 -9.39
CA MET A 393 -21.22 19.46 -8.27
C MET A 393 -22.68 19.53 -8.71
N GLY A 394 -23.57 19.04 -7.86
CA GLY A 394 -25.02 19.00 -8.12
C GLY A 394 -25.50 17.66 -8.68
N LYS A 395 -26.80 17.58 -9.01
CA LYS A 395 -27.44 16.40 -9.60
C LYS A 395 -28.25 16.83 -10.82
N GLY A 396 -28.34 15.96 -11.84
CA GLY A 396 -29.20 16.17 -13.01
C GLY A 396 -28.69 17.24 -13.99
N ARG A 397 -29.60 18.04 -14.58
CA ARG A 397 -29.27 19.04 -15.62
C ARG A 397 -28.57 20.31 -15.11
N GLY A 398 -28.38 20.45 -13.80
CA GLY A 398 -27.73 21.61 -13.17
C GLY A 398 -26.32 21.36 -12.67
N VAL A 399 -25.61 20.35 -13.22
CA VAL A 399 -24.23 20.07 -12.79
C VAL A 399 -23.33 21.25 -13.16
N ARG A 400 -22.62 21.77 -12.17
CA ARG A 400 -21.56 22.76 -12.36
C ARG A 400 -20.22 22.09 -12.07
N LEU A 401 -19.23 22.41 -12.89
CA LEU A 401 -17.85 22.07 -12.57
C LEU A 401 -17.29 23.13 -11.64
N GLN A 402 -16.62 22.70 -10.60
CA GLN A 402 -15.86 23.59 -9.72
C GLN A 402 -14.51 22.95 -9.40
N PRO A 403 -13.51 23.74 -9.00
CA PRO A 403 -12.29 23.21 -8.42
C PRO A 403 -12.60 22.21 -7.30
N TRP A 404 -11.90 21.07 -7.33
CA TRP A 404 -11.86 20.19 -6.19
C TRP A 404 -11.16 20.91 -5.05
N PHE A 405 -11.77 20.86 -3.88
CA PHE A 405 -11.19 21.38 -2.65
C PHE A 405 -11.56 20.49 -1.48
N CYS A 406 -10.77 20.62 -0.42
CA CYS A 406 -11.02 20.03 0.88
C CYS A 406 -10.79 21.09 1.96
N ASP A 407 -11.87 21.47 2.65
CA ASP A 407 -11.75 22.20 3.90
C ASP A 407 -11.12 21.27 4.95
N THR A 408 -9.96 21.66 5.48
CA THR A 408 -9.22 20.83 6.43
C THR A 408 -9.83 20.85 7.82
N ASP A 409 -10.74 21.77 8.15
CA ASP A 409 -11.47 21.79 9.42
C ASP A 409 -12.66 20.81 9.43
N GLY A 410 -13.02 20.27 8.26
CA GLY A 410 -14.07 19.28 8.13
C GLY A 410 -13.81 17.96 8.88
N PRO A 411 -14.86 17.17 9.16
CA PRO A 411 -14.77 15.95 9.98
C PRO A 411 -14.30 14.70 9.21
N SER A 412 -13.95 14.81 7.93
CA SER A 412 -13.62 13.64 7.09
C SER A 412 -12.18 13.16 7.28
N ASP A 413 -11.91 11.88 7.02
CA ASP A 413 -10.55 11.33 6.99
C ASP A 413 -9.64 12.09 5.99
N SER A 414 -10.21 12.52 4.87
CA SER A 414 -9.50 13.33 3.88
C SER A 414 -9.11 14.70 4.44
N ALA A 415 -10.02 15.35 5.18
CA ALA A 415 -9.74 16.62 5.85
C ALA A 415 -8.67 16.45 6.93
N ALA A 416 -8.73 15.38 7.74
CA ALA A 416 -7.71 15.10 8.75
C ALA A 416 -6.31 14.87 8.14
N ALA A 417 -6.22 14.12 7.04
CA ALA A 417 -4.95 13.91 6.35
C ALA A 417 -4.40 15.20 5.74
N LEU A 418 -5.23 16.04 5.13
CA LEU A 418 -4.77 17.30 4.53
C LEU A 418 -4.50 18.39 5.57
N ARG A 419 -5.22 18.37 6.71
CA ARG A 419 -4.89 19.20 7.88
C ARG A 419 -3.46 18.94 8.32
N LEU A 420 -3.04 17.67 8.35
CA LEU A 420 -1.68 17.31 8.68
C LEU A 420 -0.66 17.94 7.71
N LEU A 421 -0.97 18.02 6.42
CA LEU A 421 -0.10 18.67 5.43
C LEU A 421 -0.01 20.19 5.64
N VAL A 422 -1.11 20.82 6.05
CA VAL A 422 -1.13 22.25 6.43
C VAL A 422 -0.36 22.48 7.73
N GLU A 423 -0.54 21.63 8.75
CA GLU A 423 0.24 21.64 9.99
C GLU A 423 1.75 21.55 9.69
N ASN A 424 2.13 20.63 8.79
CA ASN A 424 3.52 20.48 8.37
C ASN A 424 4.08 21.78 7.79
N SER A 425 3.33 22.48 6.93
CA SER A 425 3.79 23.75 6.35
C SER A 425 4.11 24.81 7.41
N ARG A 426 3.33 24.85 8.51
CA ARG A 426 3.56 25.77 9.64
C ARG A 426 4.81 25.38 10.43
N VAL A 427 5.03 24.08 10.67
CA VAL A 427 6.23 23.56 11.35
C VAL A 427 7.49 23.82 10.54
N LEU A 428 7.42 23.74 9.22
CA LEU A 428 8.55 24.02 8.33
C LEU A 428 8.85 25.52 8.24
N ALA A 429 7.81 26.36 8.20
CA ALA A 429 7.95 27.80 8.18
C ALA A 429 8.55 28.37 9.48
N SER A 430 8.37 27.71 10.63
CA SER A 430 8.97 28.17 11.89
C SER A 430 10.43 27.76 12.09
N ARG A 431 11.00 26.98 11.16
CA ARG A 431 12.36 26.43 11.23
C ARG A 431 13.31 26.97 10.16
N GLY A 432 12.79 27.63 9.12
CA GLY A 432 13.57 28.40 8.16
C GLY A 432 13.67 29.83 8.60
#